data_AF-A0A7S0N993-F1
#
_entry.id   AF-A0A7S0N993-F1
#
_cell.length_a   1.000
_cell.length_b   1.000
_cell.length_c   1.000
_cell.angle_alpha   90.00
_cell.angle_beta   90.00
_cell.angle_gamma   90.00
#
_symmetry.space_group_name_H-M   'P 1'
#
loop_
_entity.id
_entity.type
_entity.pdbx_description
1 polymer ?
#
loop_
_entity_poly.entity_id
_entity_poly.type
_entity_poly.pdbx_seq_one_letter_code
_entity_poly.pdbx_strand_id
1 'polypeptide(L)'
;KAAVAILRAALYHISGSLAAVTMAEGGPALPWAAGAAAAVPDATNGDDAPSKALSLEELGLKVGTKVEVKWEILDTDSQQEEEPEPKGAPLMRWWGATITGPAKDESGAVIVPNVFELLYDPYEDFTEERSNVKFTGEHTLEDLGVENELVWRKEGDPWDEVAEEEPADPAITIEQIKAQIANIPQDGFKAFLEKKVEDNGGAAPTITKEDVAEFSEQLAKKPRVE
;
A
#
# COMPACT_ATOMS: atom_id res chain seq x y z
N LYS A 1 -6.73 17.99 -30.87
CA LYS A 1 -6.58 17.82 -29.41
C LYS A 1 -7.10 16.43 -29.04
N ALA A 2 -6.39 15.42 -29.51
CA ALA A 2 -6.68 14.01 -29.30
C ALA A 2 -5.30 13.32 -29.25
N ALA A 3 -4.98 12.67 -28.14
CA ALA A 3 -3.78 11.86 -27.93
C ALA A 3 -4.30 10.61 -27.18
N VAL A 4 -4.54 9.51 -27.89
CA VAL A 4 -3.59 8.41 -28.19
C VAL A 4 -3.16 7.71 -26.90
N ALA A 5 -4.03 6.79 -26.44
CA ALA A 5 -3.69 5.75 -25.47
C ALA A 5 -3.15 4.53 -26.25
N ILE A 6 -1.95 4.08 -25.90
CA ILE A 6 -1.34 2.86 -26.45
C ILE A 6 -1.32 1.79 -25.37
N LEU A 7 -2.08 0.73 -25.62
CA LEU A 7 -2.06 -0.56 -24.94
C LEU A 7 -0.68 -1.23 -24.99
N ARG A 8 -0.32 -1.99 -23.96
CA ARG A 8 0.55 -3.17 -24.12
C ARG A 8 -0.03 -4.38 -23.40
N ALA A 9 -0.19 -5.45 -24.17
CA ALA A 9 -0.53 -6.80 -23.76
C ALA A 9 0.69 -7.72 -23.92
N ALA A 10 0.86 -8.65 -22.96
CA ALA A 10 1.45 -10.00 -23.05
C ALA A 10 1.68 -10.47 -21.59
N LEU A 11 1.38 -11.68 -21.11
CA LEU A 11 1.15 -13.02 -21.67
C LEU A 11 0.27 -13.77 -20.67
N TYR A 12 -0.69 -14.59 -21.11
CA TYR A 12 -0.84 -15.98 -20.64
C TYR A 12 -1.80 -16.73 -21.59
N HIS A 13 -1.26 -17.72 -22.28
CA HIS A 13 -2.00 -18.81 -22.92
C HIS A 13 -1.96 -20.00 -21.94
N ILE A 14 -3.11 -20.56 -21.59
CA ILE A 14 -3.41 -22.02 -21.62
C ILE A 14 -4.95 -22.19 -21.52
N SER A 15 -5.50 -22.63 -22.65
CA SER A 15 -6.72 -23.41 -22.93
C SER A 15 -7.93 -23.45 -21.97
N GLY A 16 -9.11 -23.08 -22.50
CA GLY A 16 -10.38 -23.66 -22.04
C GLY A 16 -11.68 -22.98 -22.50
N SER A 17 -12.25 -23.42 -23.64
CA SER A 17 -13.67 -23.35 -24.04
C SER A 17 -14.28 -22.03 -24.56
N LEU A 18 -14.77 -22.09 -25.81
CA LEU A 18 -15.52 -21.07 -26.53
C LEU A 18 -17.01 -21.11 -26.16
N ALA A 19 -17.52 -20.02 -25.60
CA ALA A 19 -18.93 -19.64 -25.71
C ALA A 19 -19.01 -18.18 -26.16
N ALA A 20 -19.76 -17.92 -27.22
CA ALA A 20 -19.90 -16.60 -27.82
C ALA A 20 -20.63 -15.64 -26.87
N VAL A 21 -19.92 -14.64 -26.36
CA VAL A 21 -20.48 -13.49 -25.65
C VAL A 21 -20.41 -12.27 -26.57
N THR A 22 -21.54 -11.58 -26.70
CA THR A 22 -21.69 -10.29 -27.36
C THR A 22 -20.70 -9.27 -26.79
N MET A 23 -19.93 -8.63 -27.67
CA MET A 23 -18.97 -7.59 -27.30
C MET A 23 -19.70 -6.36 -26.77
N ALA A 24 -19.75 -6.23 -25.44
CA ALA A 24 -19.84 -4.92 -24.81
C ALA A 24 -18.47 -4.25 -24.99
N GLU A 25 -18.45 -3.03 -25.54
CA GLU A 25 -17.25 -2.21 -25.62
C GLU A 25 -16.73 -1.96 -24.20
N GLY A 26 -15.67 -2.68 -23.82
CA GLY A 26 -15.03 -2.56 -22.52
C GLY A 26 -14.38 -1.18 -22.40
N GLY A 27 -14.91 -0.36 -21.49
CA GLY A 27 -14.26 0.86 -21.04
C GLY A 27 -12.89 0.55 -20.41
N PRO A 28 -12.04 1.58 -20.20
CA PRO A 28 -10.78 1.40 -19.50
C PRO A 28 -11.07 0.84 -18.10
N ALA A 29 -10.57 -0.38 -17.84
CA ALA A 29 -10.53 -0.93 -16.49
C ALA A 29 -9.64 -0.04 -15.61
N LEU A 30 -9.96 0.04 -14.32
CA LEU A 30 -9.19 0.82 -13.35
C LEU A 30 -7.69 0.47 -13.43
N PRO A 31 -6.76 1.44 -13.19
CA PRO A 31 -5.32 1.21 -13.32
C PRO A 31 -4.80 0.13 -12.36
N TRP A 32 -5.55 -0.18 -11.29
CA TRP A 32 -5.27 -1.28 -10.36
C TRP A 32 -5.85 -2.64 -10.79
N ALA A 33 -6.88 -2.67 -11.65
CA ALA A 33 -7.40 -3.91 -12.23
C ALA A 33 -6.46 -4.49 -13.32
N ALA A 34 -5.49 -3.70 -13.81
CA ALA A 34 -4.59 -4.07 -14.90
C ALA A 34 -3.24 -4.68 -14.45
N GLY A 35 -2.97 -4.79 -13.15
CA GLY A 35 -1.81 -5.49 -12.59
C GLY A 35 -1.92 -5.53 -11.07
N ALA A 36 -1.64 -6.63 -10.37
CA ALA A 36 -0.73 -7.69 -10.71
C ALA A 36 -1.05 -8.94 -9.88
N ALA A 37 -1.06 -10.10 -10.54
CA ALA A 37 -0.54 -11.31 -9.89
C ALA A 37 0.98 -11.12 -9.72
N ALA A 38 1.40 -10.14 -8.92
CA ALA A 38 2.75 -10.02 -8.46
C ALA A 38 2.89 -11.02 -7.33
N ALA A 39 3.72 -12.03 -7.53
CA ALA A 39 4.17 -12.91 -6.45
C ALA A 39 4.79 -12.03 -5.36
N VAL A 40 4.03 -11.75 -4.30
CA VAL A 40 4.52 -11.09 -3.10
C VAL A 40 5.48 -12.07 -2.41
N PRO A 41 6.63 -11.60 -1.89
CA PRO A 41 7.59 -12.45 -1.18
C PRO A 41 6.92 -13.23 -0.05
N ASP A 42 7.32 -14.49 0.04
CA ASP A 42 7.01 -15.46 1.10
C ASP A 42 7.29 -14.85 2.49
N ALA A 43 6.30 -14.16 3.05
CA ALA A 43 6.29 -13.65 4.42
C ALA A 43 6.12 -14.83 5.37
N THR A 44 7.23 -15.51 5.62
CA THR A 44 7.28 -16.66 6.51
C THR A 44 7.15 -16.22 7.97
N ASN A 45 6.08 -16.69 8.62
CA ASN A 45 5.87 -16.84 10.06
C ASN A 45 5.58 -15.59 10.91
N GLY A 46 4.52 -14.86 10.57
CA GLY A 46 3.65 -14.29 11.60
C GLY A 46 2.53 -15.29 11.91
N ASP A 47 2.21 -15.51 13.19
CA ASP A 47 1.05 -16.29 13.64
C ASP A 47 -0.23 -15.50 13.32
N ASP A 48 -0.52 -15.39 12.02
CA ASP A 48 -1.60 -14.58 11.49
C ASP A 48 -2.89 -15.40 11.57
N ALA A 49 -3.48 -15.40 12.77
CA ALA A 49 -4.77 -16.01 12.99
C ALA A 49 -5.76 -15.40 11.98
N PRO A 50 -6.54 -16.21 11.25
CA PRO A 50 -7.41 -15.72 10.19
C PRO A 50 -8.32 -14.62 10.72
N SER A 51 -8.17 -13.40 10.18
CA SER A 51 -8.95 -12.22 10.57
C SER A 51 -10.44 -12.58 10.52
N LYS A 52 -11.09 -12.48 11.69
CA LYS A 52 -12.50 -12.87 11.86
C LYS A 52 -13.38 -11.95 11.00
N ALA A 53 -14.04 -12.51 10.01
CA ALA A 53 -15.00 -11.78 9.18
C ALA A 53 -16.17 -11.26 10.04
N LEU A 54 -16.53 -9.99 9.89
CA LEU A 54 -17.70 -9.39 10.49
C LEU A 54 -18.90 -9.47 9.53
N SER A 55 -20.09 -9.70 10.09
CA SER A 55 -21.35 -9.62 9.35
C SER A 55 -21.81 -8.17 9.18
N LEU A 56 -22.65 -7.91 8.17
CA LEU A 56 -23.26 -6.58 7.99
C LEU A 56 -24.06 -6.12 9.21
N GLU A 57 -24.73 -7.05 9.90
CA GLU A 57 -25.54 -6.74 11.08
C GLU A 57 -24.68 -6.24 12.25
N GLU A 58 -23.50 -6.85 12.46
CA GLU A 58 -22.54 -6.42 13.48
C GLU A 58 -22.02 -4.99 13.22
N LEU A 59 -21.91 -4.59 11.94
CA LEU A 59 -21.48 -3.25 11.51
C LEU A 59 -22.64 -2.25 11.43
N GLY A 60 -23.87 -2.68 11.71
CA GLY A 60 -25.06 -1.86 11.51
C GLY A 60 -25.26 -1.43 10.05
N LEU A 61 -24.83 -2.26 9.11
CA LEU A 61 -24.98 -2.10 7.66
C LEU A 61 -26.09 -2.98 7.12
N LYS A 62 -26.58 -2.65 5.92
CA LYS A 62 -27.58 -3.43 5.17
C LYS A 62 -27.24 -3.45 3.69
N VAL A 63 -27.76 -4.42 2.95
CA VAL A 63 -27.75 -4.39 1.48
C VAL A 63 -28.41 -3.09 0.99
N GLY A 64 -27.78 -2.43 0.03
CA GLY A 64 -28.14 -1.11 -0.49
C GLY A 64 -27.55 0.06 0.29
N THR A 65 -26.81 -0.19 1.38
CA THR A 65 -26.08 0.88 2.09
C THR A 65 -24.94 1.40 1.22
N LYS A 66 -24.79 2.72 1.17
CA LYS A 66 -23.63 3.38 0.57
C LYS A 66 -22.50 3.52 1.58
N VAL A 67 -21.32 3.12 1.15
CA VAL A 67 -20.06 3.24 1.89
C VAL A 67 -19.06 4.00 1.02
N GLU A 68 -18.04 4.55 1.64
CA GLU A 68 -16.88 5.10 0.95
C GLU A 68 -15.66 4.26 1.34
N VAL A 69 -14.89 3.83 0.35
CA VAL A 69 -13.65 3.06 0.54
C VAL A 69 -12.46 3.95 0.19
N LYS A 70 -11.46 4.00 1.07
CA LYS A 70 -10.24 4.77 0.86
C LYS A 70 -9.30 3.98 -0.05
N TRP A 71 -9.01 4.57 -1.20
CA TRP A 71 -8.09 4.05 -2.20
C TRP A 71 -6.83 4.90 -2.28
N GLU A 72 -5.72 4.22 -2.50
CA GLU A 72 -4.44 4.82 -2.87
C GLU A 72 -4.31 4.81 -4.40
N ILE A 73 -4.36 5.99 -5.02
CA ILE A 73 -4.27 6.13 -6.47
C ILE A 73 -2.84 6.56 -6.81
N LEU A 74 -2.13 5.68 -7.50
CA LEU A 74 -0.85 6.01 -8.11
C LEU A 74 -1.10 6.80 -9.40
N ASP A 75 -0.64 8.03 -9.45
CA ASP A 75 -0.70 8.85 -10.66
C ASP A 75 0.28 8.27 -11.71
N THR A 76 -0.26 7.54 -12.68
CA THR A 76 0.51 6.94 -13.76
C THR A 76 0.96 7.95 -14.81
N ASP A 77 0.29 9.10 -14.93
CA ASP A 77 0.68 10.14 -15.88
C ASP A 77 1.95 10.88 -15.42
N SER A 78 2.19 10.89 -14.11
CA SER A 78 3.44 11.36 -13.51
C SER A 78 4.65 10.44 -13.79
N GLN A 79 4.47 9.26 -14.39
CA GLN A 79 5.56 8.32 -14.71
C GLN A 79 6.16 8.47 -16.12
N GLN A 80 5.71 9.45 -16.93
CA GLN A 80 6.08 9.52 -18.34
C GLN A 80 7.38 10.30 -18.65
N GLU A 81 8.12 10.78 -17.67
CA GLU A 81 9.47 11.33 -17.87
C GLU A 81 10.49 10.46 -17.13
N GLU A 82 11.59 10.13 -17.81
CA GLU A 82 12.66 9.19 -17.45
C GLU A 82 13.46 9.55 -16.17
N GLU A 83 12.82 10.09 -15.13
CA GLU A 83 13.43 10.19 -13.80
C GLU A 83 13.28 8.85 -13.06
N PRO A 84 14.39 8.30 -12.52
CA PRO A 84 14.42 6.98 -11.90
C PRO A 84 13.68 6.88 -10.55
N GLU A 85 13.07 7.96 -10.06
CA GLU A 85 12.34 7.99 -8.80
C GLU A 85 10.96 8.64 -8.98
N PRO A 86 9.85 7.92 -8.69
CA PRO A 86 8.52 8.52 -8.72
C PRO A 86 8.44 9.57 -7.61
N LYS A 87 8.54 10.86 -7.96
CA LYS A 87 8.46 11.99 -7.02
C LYS A 87 7.03 12.39 -6.62
N GLY A 88 6.04 11.53 -6.86
CA GLY A 88 4.66 11.78 -6.47
C GLY A 88 4.32 11.08 -5.16
N ALA A 89 3.87 11.83 -4.16
CA ALA A 89 3.18 11.22 -3.02
C ALA A 89 1.89 10.56 -3.55
N PRO A 90 1.54 9.35 -3.07
CA PRO A 90 0.33 8.68 -3.50
C PRO A 90 -0.91 9.52 -3.19
N LEU A 91 -1.86 9.58 -4.13
CA LEU A 91 -3.08 10.33 -3.95
C LEU A 91 -4.11 9.47 -3.23
N MET A 92 -4.43 9.83 -1.99
CA MET A 92 -5.48 9.16 -1.22
C MET A 92 -6.86 9.71 -1.60
N ARG A 93 -7.82 8.82 -1.87
CA ARG A 93 -9.18 9.19 -2.25
C ARG A 93 -10.23 8.29 -1.62
N TRP A 94 -11.32 8.88 -1.16
CA TRP A 94 -12.55 8.15 -0.80
C TRP A 94 -13.41 7.92 -2.04
N TRP A 95 -13.76 6.67 -2.31
CA TRP A 95 -14.57 6.24 -3.44
C TRP A 95 -15.89 5.64 -2.95
N GLY A 96 -17.02 6.21 -3.36
CA GLY A 96 -18.35 5.70 -3.07
C GLY A 96 -18.61 4.31 -3.66
N ALA A 97 -19.22 3.43 -2.89
CA ALA A 97 -19.65 2.10 -3.29
C ALA A 97 -20.97 1.71 -2.63
N THR A 98 -21.77 0.90 -3.32
CA THR A 98 -23.03 0.35 -2.79
C THR A 98 -22.88 -1.14 -2.50
N ILE A 99 -23.28 -1.58 -1.32
CA ILE A 99 -23.29 -3.00 -0.96
C ILE A 99 -24.45 -3.69 -1.70
N THR A 100 -24.19 -4.54 -2.68
CA THR A 100 -25.24 -5.16 -3.51
C THR A 100 -25.80 -6.45 -2.92
N GLY A 101 -25.02 -7.14 -2.07
CA GLY A 101 -25.43 -8.37 -1.41
C GLY A 101 -24.27 -9.31 -1.13
N PRO A 102 -24.55 -10.57 -0.73
CA PRO A 102 -23.52 -11.60 -0.64
C PRO A 102 -22.90 -11.86 -2.01
N ALA A 103 -21.58 -12.08 -2.04
CA ALA A 103 -20.86 -12.45 -3.26
C ALA A 103 -21.37 -13.79 -3.81
N LYS A 104 -21.61 -13.83 -5.11
CA LYS A 104 -22.15 -15.00 -5.82
C LYS A 104 -21.25 -15.40 -6.97
N ASP A 105 -21.16 -16.70 -7.22
CA ASP A 105 -20.52 -17.23 -8.42
C ASP A 105 -21.40 -17.04 -9.66
N GLU A 106 -20.91 -17.49 -10.83
CA GLU A 106 -21.65 -17.42 -12.10
C GLU A 106 -22.98 -18.18 -12.09
N SER A 107 -23.14 -19.14 -11.18
CA SER A 107 -24.39 -19.90 -11.00
C SER A 107 -25.40 -19.17 -10.09
N GLY A 108 -24.99 -18.05 -9.49
CA GLY A 108 -25.76 -17.31 -8.49
C GLY A 108 -25.70 -17.91 -7.09
N ALA A 109 -24.85 -18.91 -6.86
CA ALA A 109 -24.64 -19.51 -5.54
C ALA A 109 -23.69 -18.65 -4.72
N VAL A 110 -23.93 -18.56 -3.41
CA VAL A 110 -23.07 -17.79 -2.50
C VAL A 110 -21.71 -18.46 -2.38
N ILE A 111 -20.64 -17.72 -2.68
CA ILE A 111 -19.27 -18.28 -2.75
C ILE A 111 -18.76 -18.62 -1.35
N VAL A 112 -18.78 -17.64 -0.45
CA VAL A 112 -18.23 -17.74 0.91
C VAL A 112 -19.13 -16.95 1.88
N PRO A 113 -19.39 -17.46 3.09
CA PRO A 113 -20.06 -16.69 4.14
C PRO A 113 -19.30 -15.39 4.45
N ASN A 114 -20.03 -14.29 4.70
CA ASN A 114 -19.49 -12.98 5.05
C ASN A 114 -18.57 -12.34 3.99
N VAL A 115 -18.69 -12.77 2.73
CA VAL A 115 -18.15 -12.06 1.57
C VAL A 115 -19.30 -11.36 0.86
N PHE A 116 -19.11 -10.07 0.58
CA PHE A 116 -20.11 -9.19 0.00
C PHE A 116 -19.60 -8.58 -1.29
N GLU A 117 -20.51 -8.29 -2.22
CA GLU A 117 -20.18 -7.57 -3.45
C GLU A 117 -20.43 -6.06 -3.22
N LEU A 118 -19.42 -5.25 -3.55
CA LEU A 118 -19.49 -3.80 -3.65
C LEU A 118 -19.63 -3.39 -5.11
N LEU A 119 -20.49 -2.42 -5.38
CA LEU A 119 -20.62 -1.76 -6.68
C LEU A 119 -20.12 -0.32 -6.55
N TYR A 120 -18.94 -0.04 -7.09
CA TYR A 120 -18.31 1.29 -7.04
C TYR A 120 -19.04 2.27 -7.96
N ASP A 121 -19.27 3.49 -7.47
CA ASP A 121 -19.84 4.58 -8.27
C ASP A 121 -18.88 4.95 -9.42
N PRO A 122 -19.34 5.25 -10.63
CA PRO A 122 -18.47 5.67 -11.73
C PRO A 122 -17.75 6.98 -11.38
N TYR A 123 -16.48 7.11 -11.78
CA TYR A 123 -15.66 8.27 -11.50
C TYR A 123 -14.77 8.65 -12.68
N GLU A 124 -14.86 9.88 -13.18
CA GLU A 124 -14.13 10.33 -14.38
C GLU A 124 -14.31 9.36 -15.56
N ASP A 125 -13.21 8.78 -16.06
CA ASP A 125 -13.21 7.81 -17.16
C ASP A 125 -13.43 6.37 -16.67
N PHE A 126 -13.60 6.16 -15.36
CA PHE A 126 -13.83 4.85 -14.76
C PHE A 126 -15.31 4.50 -14.73
N THR A 127 -15.61 3.37 -15.34
CA THR A 127 -16.95 2.79 -15.33
C THR A 127 -17.28 2.19 -13.98
N GLU A 128 -18.58 1.91 -13.77
CA GLU A 128 -19.06 1.12 -12.65
C GLU A 128 -18.31 -0.23 -12.57
N GLU A 129 -17.78 -0.56 -11.39
CA GLU A 129 -17.00 -1.78 -11.16
C GLU A 129 -17.52 -2.54 -9.93
N ARG A 130 -17.40 -3.87 -9.98
CA ARG A 130 -17.80 -4.76 -8.89
C ARG A 130 -16.58 -5.37 -8.23
N SER A 131 -16.55 -5.39 -6.91
CA SER A 131 -15.53 -6.09 -6.15
C SER A 131 -16.13 -6.95 -5.06
N ASN A 132 -15.50 -8.08 -4.76
CA ASN A 132 -15.86 -8.95 -3.66
C ASN A 132 -14.98 -8.63 -2.46
N VAL A 133 -15.61 -8.25 -1.35
CA VAL A 133 -14.92 -7.81 -0.14
C VAL A 133 -15.34 -8.60 1.08
N LYS A 134 -14.48 -8.61 2.09
CA LYS A 134 -14.72 -9.18 3.41
C LYS A 134 -14.45 -8.11 4.46
N PHE A 135 -15.44 -7.81 5.30
CA PHE A 135 -15.23 -6.85 6.39
C PHE A 135 -14.41 -7.50 7.51
N THR A 136 -13.23 -6.96 7.81
CA THR A 136 -12.30 -7.47 8.82
C THR A 136 -12.39 -6.71 10.14
N GLY A 137 -12.94 -5.50 10.13
CA GLY A 137 -13.11 -4.64 11.29
C GLY A 137 -14.20 -3.58 11.11
N GLU A 138 -14.36 -2.70 12.10
CA GLU A 138 -15.37 -1.63 12.09
C GLU A 138 -15.17 -0.63 10.95
N HIS A 139 -13.92 -0.41 10.55
CA HIS A 139 -13.52 0.50 9.47
C HIS A 139 -12.52 -0.12 8.50
N THR A 140 -12.32 -1.43 8.56
CA THR A 140 -11.39 -2.16 7.69
C THR A 140 -12.12 -3.25 6.92
N LEU A 141 -11.73 -3.42 5.66
CA LEU A 141 -12.19 -4.49 4.78
C LEU A 141 -11.02 -5.03 3.97
N GLU A 142 -11.13 -6.27 3.54
CA GLU A 142 -10.20 -6.94 2.64
C GLU A 142 -10.87 -7.07 1.26
N ASP A 143 -10.24 -6.52 0.23
CA ASP A 143 -10.69 -6.70 -1.15
C ASP A 143 -10.05 -7.98 -1.73
N LEU A 144 -10.89 -8.96 -2.07
CA LEU A 144 -10.44 -10.29 -2.51
C LEU A 144 -9.94 -10.30 -3.96
N GLY A 145 -10.18 -9.24 -4.74
CA GLY A 145 -9.68 -9.11 -6.10
C GLY A 145 -8.22 -8.64 -6.14
N VAL A 146 -7.82 -7.81 -5.19
CA VAL A 146 -6.47 -7.24 -5.08
C VAL A 146 -5.66 -7.74 -3.89
N GLU A 147 -6.28 -8.53 -3.00
CA GLU A 147 -5.67 -9.06 -1.77
C GLU A 147 -5.09 -7.98 -0.85
N ASN A 148 -5.75 -6.81 -0.80
CA ASN A 148 -5.33 -5.67 0.03
C ASN A 148 -6.37 -5.34 1.09
N GLU A 149 -5.89 -4.95 2.27
CA GLU A 149 -6.73 -4.32 3.29
C GLU A 149 -6.95 -2.85 2.94
N LEU A 150 -8.20 -2.43 2.98
CA LEU A 150 -8.66 -1.08 2.69
C LEU A 150 -9.45 -0.54 3.88
N VAL A 151 -9.47 0.78 3.99
CA VAL A 151 -10.26 1.49 5.01
C VAL A 151 -11.61 1.86 4.41
N TRP A 152 -12.68 1.73 5.18
CA TRP A 152 -14.01 2.13 4.75
C TRP A 152 -14.76 2.93 5.83
N ARG A 153 -15.75 3.71 5.38
CA ARG A 153 -16.71 4.41 6.24
C ARG A 153 -18.08 4.44 5.60
N LYS A 154 -19.13 4.77 6.37
CA LYS A 154 -20.45 5.04 5.78
C LYS A 154 -20.39 6.36 5.01
N GLU A 155 -21.13 6.45 3.91
CA GLU A 155 -21.16 7.66 3.10
C GLU A 155 -21.58 8.87 3.94
N GLY A 156 -20.74 9.91 3.96
CA GLY A 156 -20.99 11.16 4.69
C GLY A 156 -20.61 11.13 6.18
N ASP A 157 -20.18 9.99 6.73
CA ASP A 157 -19.63 9.96 8.09
C ASP A 157 -18.28 10.70 8.11
N PRO A 158 -18.06 11.61 9.09
CA PRO A 158 -16.77 12.25 9.24
C PRO A 158 -15.72 11.18 9.56
N TRP A 159 -14.66 11.14 8.77
CA TRP A 159 -13.47 10.39 9.14
C TRP A 159 -12.57 11.34 9.93
N ASP A 160 -12.58 11.19 11.24
CA ASP A 160 -11.46 11.67 12.02
C ASP A 160 -10.29 10.81 11.58
N GLU A 161 -9.33 11.40 10.86
CA GLU A 161 -8.02 10.80 10.76
C GLU A 161 -7.56 10.63 12.20
N VAL A 162 -7.80 9.44 12.75
CA VAL A 162 -7.03 8.94 13.87
C VAL A 162 -5.65 9.08 13.31
N ALA A 163 -4.93 10.11 13.74
CA ALA A 163 -3.55 10.32 13.36
C ALA A 163 -2.97 8.94 13.57
N GLU A 164 -2.64 8.25 12.47
CA GLU A 164 -1.94 6.99 12.56
C GLU A 164 -0.80 7.36 13.48
N GLU A 165 -0.85 6.85 14.72
CA GLU A 165 0.23 7.05 15.65
C GLU A 165 1.36 6.37 14.91
N GLU A 166 2.16 7.16 14.16
CA GLU A 166 3.35 6.71 13.45
C GLU A 166 3.95 5.70 14.40
N PRO A 167 3.93 4.40 14.06
CA PRO A 167 4.01 3.33 15.05
C PRO A 167 5.18 3.64 15.93
N ALA A 168 4.90 4.13 17.15
CA ALA A 168 5.78 5.06 17.86
C ALA A 168 7.20 4.57 17.71
N ASP A 169 7.95 5.21 16.80
CA ASP A 169 9.20 4.70 16.24
C ASP A 169 10.01 4.13 17.41
N PRO A 170 10.13 2.79 17.55
CA PRO A 170 10.21 2.11 18.83
C PRO A 170 11.26 2.80 19.65
N ALA A 171 10.81 3.61 20.62
CA ALA A 171 11.60 4.70 21.17
C ALA A 171 12.99 4.16 21.48
N ILE A 172 13.98 4.48 20.64
CA ILE A 172 15.30 3.85 20.74
C ILE A 172 15.79 4.21 22.12
N THR A 173 15.81 3.22 23.00
CA THR A 173 16.04 3.48 24.41
C THR A 173 17.46 4.00 24.56
N ILE A 174 17.71 4.87 25.53
CA ILE A 174 19.07 5.33 25.83
C ILE A 174 20.03 4.13 26.02
N GLU A 175 19.52 2.98 26.47
CA GLU A 175 20.30 1.75 26.57
C GLU A 175 20.63 1.11 25.23
N GLN A 176 19.69 1.05 24.27
CA GLN A 176 19.97 0.62 22.89
C GLN A 176 20.96 1.57 22.20
N ILE A 177 20.82 2.88 22.39
CA ILE A 177 21.77 3.87 21.88
C ILE A 177 23.17 3.62 22.49
N LYS A 178 23.25 3.42 23.81
CA LYS A 178 24.52 3.11 24.49
C LYS A 178 25.13 1.79 23.99
N ALA A 179 24.33 0.76 23.76
CA ALA A 179 24.80 -0.52 23.26
C ALA A 179 25.31 -0.41 21.81
N GLN A 180 24.63 0.35 20.95
CA GLN A 180 25.12 0.66 19.61
C GLN A 180 26.43 1.45 19.66
N ILE A 181 26.53 2.49 20.49
CA ILE A 181 27.75 3.30 20.65
C ILE A 181 28.92 2.47 21.20
N ALA A 182 28.66 1.54 22.13
CA ALA A 182 29.69 0.68 22.71
C ALA A 182 30.35 -0.25 21.68
N ASN A 183 29.63 -0.61 20.61
CA ASN A 183 30.14 -1.46 19.53
C ASN A 183 30.86 -0.67 18.42
N ILE A 184 30.81 0.67 18.44
CA ILE A 184 31.56 1.49 17.49
C ILE A 184 33.02 1.51 17.93
N PRO A 185 33.98 1.11 17.06
CA PRO A 185 35.41 1.24 17.36
C PRO A 185 35.73 2.69 17.67
N GLN A 186 36.12 2.96 18.93
CA GLN A 186 36.37 4.32 19.43
C GLN A 186 37.40 5.07 18.57
N ASP A 187 38.36 4.35 18.00
CA ASP A 187 39.39 4.89 17.11
C ASP A 187 38.81 5.45 15.80
N GLY A 188 37.77 4.79 15.26
CA GLY A 188 37.11 5.23 14.02
C GLY A 188 36.24 6.47 14.23
N PHE A 189 35.50 6.50 15.34
CA PHE A 189 34.67 7.65 15.69
C PHE A 189 35.51 8.88 16.03
N LYS A 190 36.63 8.70 16.75
CA LYS A 190 37.56 9.79 17.05
C LYS A 190 38.16 10.39 15.77
N ALA A 191 38.61 9.56 14.83
CA ALA A 191 39.15 10.03 13.56
C ALA A 191 38.11 10.81 12.73
N PHE A 192 36.85 10.38 12.77
CA PHE A 192 35.75 11.10 12.14
C PHE A 192 35.52 12.49 12.77
N LEU A 193 35.51 12.58 14.11
CA LEU A 193 35.35 13.85 14.81
C LEU A 193 36.54 14.80 14.58
N GLU A 194 37.78 14.28 14.60
CA GLU A 194 38.98 15.08 14.31
C GLU A 194 38.93 15.67 12.89
N LYS A 195 38.50 14.87 11.90
CA LYS A 195 38.28 15.34 10.54
C LYS A 195 37.20 16.43 10.45
N LYS A 196 36.05 16.25 11.11
CA LYS A 196 34.99 17.27 11.13
C LYS A 196 35.41 18.56 11.83
N VAL A 197 36.25 18.49 12.86
CA VAL A 197 36.84 19.67 13.51
C VAL A 197 37.80 20.40 12.56
N GLU A 198 38.61 19.66 11.80
CA GLU A 198 39.52 20.22 10.79
C GLU A 198 38.75 20.90 9.66
N ASP A 199 37.73 20.23 9.11
CA ASP A 199 36.84 20.76 8.07
C ASP A 199 36.07 22.02 8.53
N ASN A 200 35.79 22.13 9.84
CA ASN A 200 35.13 23.28 10.45
C ASN A 200 36.11 24.35 10.97
N GLY A 201 37.36 24.34 10.52
CA GLY A 201 38.37 25.35 10.87
C GLY A 201 38.71 25.42 12.36
N GLY A 202 38.59 24.30 13.08
CA GLY A 202 38.86 24.21 14.52
C GLY A 202 37.70 24.61 15.44
N ALA A 203 36.54 24.98 14.88
CA ALA A 203 35.34 25.22 15.67
C ALA A 203 34.63 23.90 16.04
N ALA A 204 33.87 23.91 17.14
CA ALA A 204 33.08 22.76 17.56
C ALA A 204 32.12 22.32 16.42
N PRO A 205 32.20 21.08 15.93
CA PRO A 205 31.38 20.63 14.80
C PRO A 205 29.93 20.46 15.25
N THR A 206 29.00 20.90 14.40
CA THR A 206 27.57 20.54 14.53
C THR A 206 27.37 19.28 13.70
N ILE A 207 27.01 18.17 14.35
CA ILE A 207 26.79 16.88 13.69
C ILE A 207 25.33 16.83 13.23
N THR A 208 25.10 16.70 11.92
CA THR A 208 23.76 16.57 11.36
C THR A 208 23.37 15.10 11.14
N LYS A 209 22.13 14.83 10.72
CA LYS A 209 21.69 13.47 10.41
C LYS A 209 22.46 12.88 9.21
N GLU A 210 22.79 13.73 8.24
CA GLU A 210 23.56 13.38 7.05
C GLU A 210 24.99 12.93 7.41
N ASP A 211 25.62 13.60 8.37
CA ASP A 211 26.94 13.22 8.88
C ASP A 211 26.95 11.82 9.52
N VAL A 212 25.86 11.46 10.21
CA VAL A 212 25.68 10.13 10.83
C VAL A 212 25.48 9.05 9.77
N ALA A 213 24.72 9.35 8.71
CA ALA A 213 24.55 8.46 7.56
C ALA A 213 25.89 8.23 6.84
N GLU A 214 26.65 9.29 6.57
CA GLU A 214 27.98 9.22 5.94
C GLU A 214 28.95 8.35 6.76
N PHE A 215 28.98 8.54 8.09
CA PHE A 215 29.83 7.75 8.98
C PHE A 215 29.44 6.26 8.98
N SER A 216 28.13 5.97 8.97
CA SER A 216 27.61 4.60 8.93
C SER A 216 27.99 3.88 7.64
N GLU A 217 27.94 4.58 6.50
CA GLU A 217 28.36 4.06 5.21
C GLU A 217 29.88 3.82 5.15
N GLN A 218 30.69 4.71 5.75
CA GLN A 218 32.14 4.52 5.86
C GLN A 218 32.52 3.31 6.71
N LEU A 219 31.78 3.03 7.79
CA LEU A 219 31.97 1.82 8.59
C LEU A 219 31.62 0.55 7.81
N ALA A 220 30.55 0.56 7.01
CA ALA A 220 30.15 -0.57 6.19
C ALA A 220 31.18 -0.90 5.08
N LYS A 221 31.88 0.11 4.55
CA LYS A 221 32.90 -0.05 3.50
C LYS A 221 34.24 -0.56 4.02
N LYS A 222 34.52 -0.50 5.33
CA LYS A 222 35.82 -0.90 5.86
C LYS A 222 35.89 -2.43 5.97
N PRO A 223 36.78 -3.10 5.21
CA PRO A 223 36.89 -4.56 5.28
C PRO A 223 37.25 -4.96 6.71
N ARG A 224 36.48 -5.89 7.28
CA ARG A 224 36.76 -6.48 8.58
C ARG A 224 38.05 -7.27 8.45
N VAL A 225 39.16 -6.69 8.90
CA VAL A 225 40.45 -7.38 8.94
C VAL A 225 40.31 -8.47 10.01
N GLU A 226 40.21 -9.72 9.58
CA GLU A 226 40.24 -10.91 10.45
C GLU A 226 41.63 -11.12 11.09
#